data_AF-A0A921ZCC8-F1
#
_entry.id   AF-A0A921ZCC8-F1
#
_cell.length_a   1.000
_cell.length_b   1.000
_cell.length_c   1.000
_cell.angle_alpha   90.00
_cell.angle_beta   90.00
_cell.angle_gamma   90.00
#
_symmetry.space_group_name_H-M   'P 1'
#
loop_
_entity.id
_entity.type
_entity.pdbx_description
1 polymer ?
#
loop_
_entity_poly.entity_id
_entity_poly.type
_entity_poly.pdbx_seq_one_letter_code
_entity_poly.pdbx_strand_id
1 'polypeptide(L)'
;MSGKNYSRDRTWCLFYILGRCNRHNCSYRHGEPDLEEFNKLLNQIKEEKLFTLIKHQPIVKKYGKCLAQKFYEQKSTKLLVMLAVECLMLADIIPDIKTDVMNVTLRYFNKPEIDVRLCEDLLNKKIQTKSVQSLLLKQLLTNDTLAESTNALIFLINSISASNETFGYYAAESILERVCSTYSTNLARAFMNVIRLTYPKILKHSLISRFEELLATDKDLLEQYKVLKTANNKGDVDTRRIANETVSTSNVTMDIVTQKRRRSADETSSKANSACPKPAASIKRRRFTNHNPVAQTPEPSPVIPPHPHRKPIKVY
;
A
#
# COMPACT_ATOMS: atom_id res chain seq x y z
N MET A 1 4.82 35.08 -30.44
CA MET A 1 5.23 35.18 -29.01
C MET A 1 4.35 36.23 -28.34
N SER A 2 3.86 35.98 -27.13
CA SER A 2 3.17 37.01 -26.31
C SER A 2 3.47 36.74 -24.84
N GLY A 3 4.50 37.40 -24.31
CA GLY A 3 4.87 37.32 -22.90
C GLY A 3 3.89 38.13 -22.07
N LYS A 4 2.90 37.48 -21.47
CA LYS A 4 2.10 38.11 -20.40
C LYS A 4 2.89 38.02 -19.11
N ASN A 5 3.19 39.17 -18.50
CA ASN A 5 3.78 39.26 -17.18
C ASN A 5 2.82 38.65 -16.14
N TYR A 6 3.05 37.39 -15.78
CA TYR A 6 2.30 36.73 -14.72
C TYR A 6 2.77 37.27 -13.36
N SER A 7 1.84 37.89 -12.63
CA SER A 7 1.96 38.20 -11.21
C SER A 7 2.50 36.99 -10.45
N ARG A 8 3.62 37.14 -9.72
CA ARG A 8 4.34 36.06 -9.04
C ARG A 8 3.50 35.28 -8.00
N ASP A 9 2.40 35.86 -7.53
CA ASP A 9 1.60 35.33 -6.42
C ASP A 9 0.34 34.51 -6.81
N ARG A 10 0.11 34.23 -8.11
CA ARG A 10 -1.10 33.49 -8.53
C ARG A 10 -0.89 31.98 -8.48
N THR A 11 -1.51 31.36 -7.48
CA THR A 11 -1.58 29.89 -7.32
C THR A 11 -2.20 29.19 -8.53
N TRP A 12 -1.82 27.94 -8.73
CA TRP A 12 -2.22 27.12 -9.87
C TRP A 12 -3.68 26.66 -9.80
N CYS A 13 -4.37 26.65 -10.95
CA CYS A 13 -5.76 26.22 -11.02
C CYS A 13 -5.85 24.68 -10.98
N LEU A 14 -6.08 24.11 -9.79
CA LEU A 14 -6.28 22.67 -9.63
C LEU A 14 -7.39 22.10 -10.54
N PHE A 15 -8.47 22.84 -10.78
CA PHE A 15 -9.52 22.41 -11.71
C PHE A 15 -9.04 22.38 -13.17
N TYR A 16 -8.14 23.28 -13.58
CA TYR A 16 -7.55 23.25 -14.92
C TYR A 16 -6.59 22.09 -15.07
N ILE A 17 -5.73 21.87 -14.07
CA ILE A 17 -4.80 20.73 -13.96
C ILE A 17 -5.55 19.39 -14.06
N LEU A 18 -6.78 19.31 -13.55
CA LEU A 18 -7.66 18.15 -13.63
C LEU A 18 -8.52 18.07 -14.92
N GLY A 19 -8.39 19.02 -15.86
CA GLY A 19 -9.17 19.08 -17.10
C GLY A 19 -10.65 19.49 -16.91
N ARG A 20 -10.97 20.23 -15.84
CA ARG A 20 -12.35 20.54 -15.40
C ARG A 20 -12.65 22.04 -15.22
N CYS A 21 -11.73 22.94 -15.56
CA CYS A 21 -11.99 24.38 -15.45
C CYS A 21 -12.72 24.92 -16.69
N ASN A 22 -13.90 25.50 -16.48
CA ASN A 22 -14.72 26.13 -17.51
C ASN A 22 -14.75 27.68 -17.42
N ARG A 23 -13.91 28.29 -16.58
CA ARG A 23 -13.89 29.75 -16.36
C ARG A 23 -13.04 30.44 -17.42
N HIS A 24 -13.68 31.21 -18.30
CA HIS A 24 -13.00 32.02 -19.33
C HIS A 24 -11.96 33.00 -18.73
N ASN A 25 -12.31 33.68 -17.63
CA ASN A 25 -11.42 34.59 -16.89
C ASN A 25 -11.08 34.01 -15.51
N CYS A 26 -10.39 32.87 -15.48
CA CYS A 26 -9.97 32.27 -14.21
C CYS A 26 -8.92 33.14 -13.50
N SER A 27 -9.09 33.34 -12.19
CA SER A 27 -8.16 34.08 -11.34
C SER A 27 -6.84 33.34 -11.07
N TYR A 28 -6.86 32.01 -11.20
CA TYR A 28 -5.74 31.11 -10.96
C TYR A 28 -4.96 30.82 -12.26
N ARG A 29 -3.67 30.49 -12.17
CA ARG A 29 -2.84 30.20 -13.35
C ARG A 29 -3.34 28.94 -14.07
N HIS A 30 -3.59 29.07 -15.37
CA HIS A 30 -3.84 27.97 -16.29
C HIS A 30 -2.54 27.59 -17.02
N GLY A 31 -2.41 26.31 -17.36
CA GLY A 31 -1.18 25.72 -17.87
C GLY A 31 -0.78 24.51 -17.02
N GLU A 32 0.46 24.07 -17.21
CA GLU A 32 1.02 22.91 -16.54
C GLU A 32 2.20 23.36 -15.66
N PRO A 33 2.20 23.06 -14.34
CA PRO A 33 3.29 23.45 -13.44
C PRO A 33 4.55 22.63 -13.69
N ASP A 34 5.73 23.19 -13.38
CA ASP A 34 6.93 22.36 -13.20
C ASP A 34 6.86 21.52 -11.91
N LEU A 35 7.89 20.71 -11.65
CA LEU A 35 7.93 19.83 -10.47
C LEU A 35 7.99 20.59 -9.14
N GLU A 36 8.67 21.73 -9.10
CA GLU A 36 8.83 22.56 -7.90
C GLU A 36 7.53 23.33 -7.60
N GLU A 37 6.94 23.92 -8.62
CA GLU A 37 5.63 24.56 -8.59
C GLU A 37 4.52 23.59 -8.19
N PHE A 38 4.54 22.36 -8.70
CA PHE A 38 3.58 21.32 -8.32
C PHE A 38 3.77 20.90 -6.85
N ASN A 39 5.01 20.72 -6.39
CA ASN A 39 5.27 20.39 -4.98
C ASN A 39 4.79 21.52 -4.03
N LYS A 40 5.04 22.78 -4.39
CA LYS A 40 4.51 23.95 -3.68
C LYS A 40 2.97 23.96 -3.65
N LEU A 41 2.32 23.59 -4.76
CA LEU A 41 0.87 23.44 -4.85
C LEU A 41 0.35 22.32 -3.92
N LEU A 42 1.01 21.16 -3.85
CA LEU A 42 0.60 20.05 -2.97
C LEU A 42 0.53 20.45 -1.49
N ASN A 43 1.40 21.36 -1.04
CA ASN A 43 1.37 21.90 0.33
C ASN A 43 0.11 22.70 0.66
N GLN A 44 -0.63 23.18 -0.36
CA GLN A 44 -1.81 24.04 -0.23
C GLN A 44 -3.12 23.28 -0.46
N ILE A 45 -3.07 22.01 -0.89
CA ILE A 45 -4.24 21.21 -1.24
C ILE A 45 -4.72 20.40 -0.03
N LYS A 46 -6.02 20.54 0.32
CA LYS A 46 -6.70 19.71 1.33
C LYS A 46 -6.71 18.24 0.92
N GLU A 47 -6.60 17.34 1.91
CA GLU A 47 -6.47 15.90 1.71
C GLU A 47 -7.55 15.29 0.79
N GLU A 48 -8.82 15.68 0.97
CA GLU A 48 -9.96 15.30 0.12
C GLU A 48 -9.70 15.45 -1.39
N LYS A 49 -8.93 16.48 -1.77
CA LYS A 49 -8.60 16.79 -3.17
C LYS A 49 -7.38 16.02 -3.68
N LEU A 50 -6.52 15.52 -2.79
CA LEU A 50 -5.38 14.65 -3.14
C LEU A 50 -5.87 13.32 -3.71
N PHE A 51 -6.99 12.77 -3.22
CA PHE A 51 -7.66 11.60 -3.82
C PHE A 51 -8.04 11.84 -5.30
N THR A 52 -8.50 13.05 -5.64
CA THR A 52 -8.84 13.41 -7.03
C THR A 52 -7.60 13.47 -7.92
N LEU A 53 -6.44 13.92 -7.40
CA LEU A 53 -5.17 13.90 -8.12
C LEU A 53 -4.69 12.46 -8.38
N ILE A 54 -4.78 11.57 -7.38
CA ILE A 54 -4.42 10.14 -7.53
C ILE A 54 -5.26 9.49 -8.64
N LYS A 55 -6.54 9.86 -8.80
CA LYS A 55 -7.41 9.29 -9.84
C LYS A 55 -7.29 9.95 -11.22
N HIS A 56 -6.43 10.96 -11.38
CA HIS A 56 -6.23 11.64 -12.65
C HIS A 56 -4.95 11.15 -13.33
N GLN A 57 -5.10 10.22 -14.29
CA GLN A 57 -3.97 9.50 -14.89
C GLN A 57 -2.86 10.42 -15.45
N PRO A 58 -3.14 11.52 -16.19
CA PRO A 58 -2.09 12.46 -16.63
C PRO A 58 -1.22 13.01 -15.49
N ILE A 59 -1.81 13.27 -14.31
CA ILE A 59 -1.05 13.76 -13.15
C ILE A 59 -0.25 12.63 -12.52
N VAL A 60 -0.79 11.43 -12.38
CA VAL A 60 -0.01 10.27 -11.91
C VAL A 60 1.18 9.98 -12.86
N LYS A 61 0.95 10.04 -14.17
CA LYS A 61 1.95 9.84 -15.22
C LYS A 61 3.05 10.92 -15.30
N LYS A 62 2.92 12.05 -14.60
CA LYS A 62 3.95 13.11 -14.60
C LYS A 62 4.50 13.44 -13.21
N TYR A 63 3.64 13.43 -12.21
CA TYR A 63 3.95 13.84 -10.83
C TYR A 63 3.85 12.70 -9.82
N GLY A 64 3.67 11.44 -10.24
CA GLY A 64 3.54 10.28 -9.36
C GLY A 64 4.64 10.19 -8.29
N LYS A 65 5.91 10.40 -8.67
CA LYS A 65 7.04 10.46 -7.73
C LYS A 65 6.89 11.57 -6.67
N CYS A 66 6.48 12.77 -7.10
CA CYS A 66 6.25 13.91 -6.21
C CYS A 66 5.08 13.67 -5.25
N LEU A 67 3.97 13.08 -5.75
CA LEU A 67 2.84 12.66 -4.91
C LEU A 67 3.26 11.60 -3.87
N ALA A 68 4.02 10.58 -4.28
CA ALA A 68 4.49 9.53 -3.38
C ALA A 68 5.39 10.10 -2.27
N GLN A 69 6.36 10.95 -2.64
CA GLN A 69 7.22 11.64 -1.69
C GLN A 69 6.41 12.52 -0.72
N LYS A 70 5.41 13.24 -1.22
CA LYS A 70 4.53 14.06 -0.39
C LYS A 70 3.73 13.24 0.63
N PHE A 71 3.17 12.10 0.21
CA PHE A 71 2.40 11.22 1.10
C PHE A 71 3.30 10.50 2.12
N TYR A 72 4.54 10.17 1.74
CA TYR A 72 5.58 9.66 2.63
C TYR A 72 5.92 10.65 3.75
N GLU A 73 6.12 11.93 3.41
CA GLU A 73 6.39 13.02 4.35
C GLU A 73 5.21 13.31 5.28
N GLN A 74 3.98 13.30 4.74
CA GLN A 74 2.75 13.46 5.51
C GLN A 74 2.38 12.25 6.37
N LYS A 75 3.12 11.13 6.27
CA LYS A 75 2.79 9.84 6.90
C LYS A 75 1.36 9.35 6.55
N SER A 76 0.88 9.65 5.35
CA SER A 76 -0.45 9.20 4.88
C SER A 76 -0.34 7.85 4.19
N THR A 77 -0.32 6.78 4.99
CA THR A 77 -0.28 5.38 4.51
C THR A 77 -1.35 5.11 3.45
N LYS A 78 -2.59 5.58 3.68
CA LYS A 78 -3.73 5.36 2.78
C LYS A 78 -3.53 6.02 1.41
N LEU A 79 -3.11 7.28 1.35
CA LEU A 79 -2.86 7.96 0.08
C LEU A 79 -1.69 7.33 -0.69
N LEU A 80 -0.63 6.95 0.02
CA LEU A 80 0.54 6.31 -0.60
C LEU A 80 0.19 4.94 -1.20
N VAL A 81 -0.55 4.10 -0.47
CA VAL A 81 -1.02 2.80 -0.99
C VAL A 81 -2.02 2.99 -2.13
N MET A 82 -2.95 3.96 -2.03
CA MET A 82 -3.89 4.24 -3.13
C MET A 82 -3.17 4.69 -4.41
N LEU A 83 -2.13 5.51 -4.30
CA LEU A 83 -1.29 5.90 -5.43
C LEU A 83 -0.53 4.70 -6.01
N ALA A 84 0.02 3.83 -5.15
CA ALA A 84 0.68 2.62 -5.60
C ALA A 84 -0.28 1.68 -6.36
N VAL A 85 -1.50 1.47 -5.84
CA VAL A 85 -2.55 0.70 -6.51
C VAL A 85 -2.90 1.30 -7.87
N GLU A 86 -3.00 2.64 -8.00
CA GLU A 86 -3.25 3.27 -9.29
C GLU A 86 -2.10 3.02 -10.28
N CYS A 87 -0.84 3.25 -9.87
CA CYS A 87 0.35 2.97 -10.68
C CYS A 87 0.47 1.48 -11.11
N LEU A 88 -0.07 0.55 -10.31
CA LEU A 88 -0.12 -0.86 -10.67
C LEU A 88 -1.22 -1.17 -11.70
N MET A 89 -2.37 -0.50 -11.64
CA MET A 89 -3.50 -0.68 -12.57
C MET A 89 -3.30 0.01 -13.93
N LEU A 90 -2.54 1.10 -13.99
CA LEU A 90 -2.28 1.83 -15.23
C LEU A 90 -1.38 1.01 -16.16
N ALA A 91 -1.92 0.64 -17.33
CA ALA A 91 -1.16 -0.04 -18.38
C ALA A 91 -0.09 0.87 -19.00
N ASP A 92 -0.47 2.11 -19.33
CA ASP A 92 0.36 3.08 -20.05
C ASP A 92 1.12 4.06 -19.13
N ILE A 93 1.44 3.64 -17.90
CA ILE A 93 2.27 4.46 -17.00
C ILE A 93 3.75 4.34 -17.39
N ILE A 94 4.50 5.44 -17.30
CA ILE A 94 5.95 5.44 -17.50
C ILE A 94 6.58 4.45 -16.49
N PRO A 95 7.35 3.43 -16.93
CA PRO A 95 7.90 2.39 -16.05
C PRO A 95 8.69 2.95 -14.87
N ASP A 96 9.45 4.02 -15.08
CA ASP A 96 10.26 4.69 -14.06
C ASP A 96 9.40 5.29 -12.94
N ILE A 97 8.27 5.92 -13.29
CA ILE A 97 7.35 6.51 -12.30
C ILE A 97 6.64 5.41 -11.51
N LYS A 98 6.24 4.32 -12.17
CA LYS A 98 5.69 3.14 -11.49
C LYS A 98 6.70 2.59 -10.49
N THR A 99 7.93 2.40 -10.92
CA THR A 99 9.07 1.91 -10.12
C THR A 99 9.35 2.83 -8.94
N ASP A 100 9.47 4.15 -9.16
CA ASP A 100 9.68 5.16 -8.11
C ASP A 100 8.57 5.13 -7.06
N VAL A 101 7.29 5.12 -7.48
CA VAL A 101 6.15 5.09 -6.54
C VAL A 101 6.15 3.79 -5.73
N MET A 102 6.43 2.63 -6.34
CA MET A 102 6.55 1.39 -5.59
C MET A 102 7.72 1.46 -4.60
N ASN A 103 8.89 1.98 -5.02
CA ASN A 103 10.08 2.05 -4.20
C ASN A 103 9.89 2.98 -2.98
N VAL A 104 9.22 4.14 -3.15
CA VAL A 104 8.84 5.02 -2.04
C VAL A 104 7.86 4.33 -1.10
N THR A 105 6.89 3.59 -1.64
CA THR A 105 5.91 2.81 -0.85
C THR A 105 6.58 1.70 -0.03
N LEU A 106 7.52 0.97 -0.62
CA LEU A 106 8.27 -0.11 0.05
C LEU A 106 9.22 0.45 1.13
N ARG A 107 9.90 1.57 0.85
CA ARG A 107 10.71 2.29 1.87
C ARG A 107 9.84 2.81 3.02
N TYR A 108 8.61 3.22 2.75
CA TYR A 108 7.65 3.62 3.78
C TYR A 108 7.23 2.43 4.65
N PHE A 109 6.92 1.28 4.06
CA PHE A 109 6.60 0.04 4.78
C PHE A 109 7.78 -0.51 5.59
N ASN A 110 9.02 -0.11 5.30
CA ASN A 110 10.18 -0.53 6.06
C ASN A 110 10.31 0.15 7.44
N LYS A 111 9.54 1.22 7.68
CA LYS A 111 9.55 1.96 8.96
C LYS A 111 8.80 1.17 10.04
N PRO A 112 9.42 0.89 11.20
CA PRO A 112 8.82 0.06 12.24
C PRO A 112 7.57 0.66 12.90
N GLU A 113 7.38 1.99 12.81
CA GLU A 113 6.23 2.69 13.38
C GLU A 113 4.96 2.68 12.50
N ILE A 114 5.02 2.13 11.28
CA ILE A 114 3.93 2.19 10.31
C ILE A 114 3.00 0.97 10.42
N ASP A 115 1.76 1.21 10.86
CA ASP A 115 0.71 0.20 10.78
C ASP A 115 0.07 0.18 9.38
N VAL A 116 0.50 -0.79 8.56
CA VAL A 116 0.01 -0.97 7.19
C VAL A 116 -1.36 -1.66 7.15
N ARG A 117 -1.84 -2.27 8.26
CA ARG A 117 -3.14 -2.97 8.32
C ARG A 117 -4.33 -2.06 8.00
N LEU A 118 -4.17 -0.75 8.19
CA LEU A 118 -5.13 0.29 7.77
C LEU A 118 -5.43 0.31 6.25
N CYS A 119 -4.65 -0.42 5.46
CA CYS A 119 -4.77 -0.51 4.00
C CYS A 119 -4.97 -1.95 3.48
N GLU A 120 -5.35 -2.89 4.35
CA GLU A 120 -5.50 -4.31 4.00
C GLU A 120 -6.41 -4.54 2.79
N ASP A 121 -7.58 -3.89 2.73
CA ASP A 121 -8.49 -3.93 1.56
C ASP A 121 -7.82 -3.56 0.23
N LEU A 122 -6.90 -2.58 0.28
CA LEU A 122 -6.17 -2.11 -0.91
C LEU A 122 -5.02 -3.05 -1.29
N LEU A 123 -4.39 -3.70 -0.31
CA LEU A 123 -3.29 -4.66 -0.51
C LEU A 123 -3.78 -6.03 -0.99
N ASN A 124 -4.94 -6.47 -0.49
CA ASN A 124 -5.61 -7.70 -0.89
C ASN A 124 -6.30 -7.58 -2.26
N LYS A 125 -6.54 -6.35 -2.75
CA LYS A 125 -7.12 -6.11 -4.08
C LYS A 125 -6.33 -6.85 -5.16
N LYS A 126 -7.04 -7.65 -5.96
CA LYS A 126 -6.47 -8.32 -7.13
C LYS A 126 -6.39 -7.36 -8.32
N ILE A 127 -5.23 -7.32 -8.97
CA ILE A 127 -4.98 -6.66 -10.25
C ILE A 127 -4.60 -7.76 -11.23
N GLN A 128 -5.42 -7.96 -12.26
CA GLN A 128 -5.41 -9.16 -13.09
C GLN A 128 -5.55 -10.42 -12.20
N THR A 129 -4.50 -11.23 -12.07
CA THR A 129 -4.50 -12.46 -11.26
C THR A 129 -3.74 -12.35 -9.94
N LYS A 130 -3.01 -11.26 -9.69
CA LYS A 130 -2.14 -11.10 -8.51
C LYS A 130 -2.69 -10.07 -7.55
N SER A 131 -2.47 -10.27 -6.25
CA SER A 131 -2.76 -9.24 -5.25
C SER A 131 -1.73 -8.10 -5.32
N VAL A 132 -2.12 -6.90 -4.86
CA VAL A 132 -1.21 -5.75 -4.78
C VAL A 132 0.00 -6.07 -3.91
N GLN A 133 -0.20 -6.77 -2.79
CA GLN A 133 0.90 -7.27 -1.95
C GLN A 133 1.89 -8.19 -2.70
N SER A 134 1.42 -9.11 -3.55
CA SER A 134 2.30 -9.96 -4.37
C SER A 134 3.04 -9.20 -5.47
N LEU A 135 2.45 -8.11 -6.00
CA LEU A 135 3.12 -7.23 -6.95
C LEU A 135 4.20 -6.37 -6.26
N LEU A 136 3.91 -5.87 -5.05
CA LEU A 136 4.87 -5.16 -4.21
C LEU A 136 6.01 -6.08 -3.74
N LEU A 137 5.73 -7.33 -3.38
CA LEU A 137 6.76 -8.32 -3.02
C LEU A 137 7.66 -8.61 -4.22
N LYS A 138 7.10 -8.79 -5.43
CA LYS A 138 7.92 -8.95 -6.64
C LYS A 138 8.90 -7.77 -6.80
N GLN A 139 8.38 -6.53 -6.72
CA GLN A 139 9.22 -5.33 -6.83
C GLN A 139 10.31 -5.25 -5.75
N LEU A 140 10.00 -5.67 -4.51
CA LEU A 140 10.93 -5.69 -3.39
C LEU A 140 12.05 -6.72 -3.53
N LEU A 141 11.78 -7.83 -4.21
CA LEU A 141 12.76 -8.90 -4.46
C LEU A 141 13.61 -8.64 -5.71
N THR A 142 13.09 -7.92 -6.71
CA THR A 142 13.83 -7.60 -7.96
C THR A 142 14.53 -6.24 -7.95
N ASN A 143 14.70 -5.59 -6.79
CA ASN A 143 15.32 -4.27 -6.70
C ASN A 143 16.35 -4.21 -5.57
N ASP A 144 17.62 -4.25 -5.95
CA ASP A 144 18.78 -4.24 -5.05
C ASP A 144 18.82 -3.00 -4.15
N THR A 145 18.31 -1.85 -4.62
CA THR A 145 18.22 -0.61 -3.82
C THR A 145 17.24 -0.70 -2.64
N LEU A 146 16.53 -1.83 -2.52
CA LEU A 146 15.63 -2.17 -1.42
C LEU A 146 16.10 -3.41 -0.65
N ALA A 147 17.31 -3.92 -0.85
CA ALA A 147 17.85 -5.11 -0.17
C ALA A 147 17.80 -5.01 1.38
N GLU A 148 17.96 -3.81 1.93
CA GLU A 148 17.87 -3.52 3.37
C GLU A 148 16.44 -3.38 3.91
N SER A 149 15.41 -3.45 3.04
CA SER A 149 14.00 -3.25 3.42
C SER A 149 13.36 -4.48 4.08
N THR A 150 13.99 -4.99 5.14
CA THR A 150 13.64 -6.23 5.85
C THR A 150 12.28 -6.17 6.55
N ASN A 151 11.87 -5.04 7.12
CA ASN A 151 10.55 -4.92 7.76
C ASN A 151 9.43 -4.97 6.70
N ALA A 152 9.62 -4.31 5.56
CA ALA A 152 8.68 -4.38 4.43
C ALA A 152 8.58 -5.81 3.88
N LEU A 153 9.70 -6.55 3.84
CA LEU A 153 9.73 -7.94 3.41
C LEU A 153 8.94 -8.86 4.36
N ILE A 154 9.20 -8.77 5.67
CA ILE A 154 8.50 -9.53 6.70
C ILE A 154 6.99 -9.22 6.66
N PHE A 155 6.63 -7.94 6.55
CA PHE A 155 5.24 -7.51 6.43
C PHE A 155 4.54 -8.15 5.22
N LEU A 156 5.12 -8.02 4.01
CA LEU A 156 4.50 -8.55 2.79
C LEU A 156 4.38 -10.07 2.81
N ILE A 157 5.40 -10.78 3.31
CA ILE A 157 5.35 -12.25 3.46
C ILE A 157 4.20 -12.64 4.39
N ASN A 158 4.08 -12.02 5.56
CA ASN A 158 3.05 -12.36 6.53
C ASN A 158 1.64 -11.99 6.04
N SER A 159 1.49 -10.85 5.35
CA SER A 159 0.22 -10.42 4.73
C SER A 159 -0.24 -11.37 3.61
N ILE A 160 0.67 -11.77 2.72
CA ILE A 160 0.41 -12.79 1.69
C ILE A 160 0.02 -14.12 2.34
N SER A 161 0.73 -14.51 3.41
CA SER A 161 0.46 -15.76 4.13
C SER A 161 -0.92 -15.77 4.81
N ALA A 162 -1.33 -14.66 5.42
CA ALA A 162 -2.67 -14.51 6.01
C ALA A 162 -3.78 -14.64 4.95
N SER A 163 -3.53 -14.21 3.71
CA SER A 163 -4.45 -14.40 2.58
C SER A 163 -4.43 -15.80 1.95
N ASN A 164 -3.61 -16.73 2.47
CA ASN A 164 -3.34 -18.07 1.91
C ASN A 164 -2.90 -18.07 0.43
N GLU A 165 -2.30 -16.97 -0.06
CA GLU A 165 -1.75 -16.88 -1.41
C GLU A 165 -0.37 -17.57 -1.45
N THR A 166 -0.14 -18.43 -2.46
CA THR A 166 1.09 -19.24 -2.57
C THR A 166 2.27 -18.44 -3.12
N PHE A 167 3.47 -18.76 -2.65
CA PHE A 167 4.69 -18.16 -3.20
C PHE A 167 5.21 -18.99 -4.37
N GLY A 168 5.64 -18.30 -5.43
CA GLY A 168 6.37 -18.92 -6.55
C GLY A 168 7.80 -19.29 -6.13
N TYR A 169 8.35 -20.35 -6.74
CA TYR A 169 9.70 -20.85 -6.43
C TYR A 169 10.77 -19.76 -6.40
N TYR A 170 10.86 -18.91 -7.43
CA TYR A 170 11.82 -17.80 -7.50
C TYR A 170 11.66 -16.77 -6.37
N ALA A 171 10.42 -16.51 -5.93
CA ALA A 171 10.20 -15.60 -4.81
C ALA A 171 10.72 -16.22 -3.50
N ALA A 172 10.48 -17.51 -3.29
CA ALA A 172 10.99 -18.23 -2.12
C ALA A 172 12.53 -18.36 -2.13
N GLU A 173 13.14 -18.52 -3.31
CA GLU A 173 14.59 -18.54 -3.55
C GLU A 173 15.23 -17.20 -3.15
N SER A 174 14.76 -16.07 -3.70
CA SER A 174 15.27 -14.74 -3.33
C SER A 174 15.00 -14.36 -1.87
N ILE A 175 13.93 -14.87 -1.26
CA ILE A 175 13.69 -14.70 0.18
C ILE A 175 14.72 -15.51 0.99
N LEU A 176 14.99 -16.77 0.62
CA LEU A 176 15.99 -17.62 1.27
C LEU A 176 17.40 -17.01 1.21
N GLU A 177 17.82 -16.52 0.04
CA GLU A 177 19.09 -15.80 -0.14
C GLU A 177 19.21 -14.63 0.85
N ARG A 178 18.13 -13.87 1.01
CA ARG A 178 18.06 -12.69 1.87
C ARG A 178 18.00 -13.04 3.36
N VAL A 179 17.33 -14.13 3.74
CA VAL A 179 17.36 -14.70 5.09
C VAL A 179 18.76 -15.15 5.48
N CYS A 180 19.47 -15.82 4.56
CA CYS A 180 20.84 -16.29 4.78
C CYS A 180 21.87 -15.15 4.82
N SER A 181 21.63 -14.05 4.09
CA SER A 181 22.50 -12.87 4.06
C SER A 181 22.27 -11.89 5.22
N THR A 182 21.01 -11.72 5.64
CA THR A 182 20.60 -10.72 6.65
C THR A 182 19.76 -11.36 7.75
N TYR A 183 20.32 -12.39 8.40
CA TYR A 183 19.59 -13.22 9.36
C TYR A 183 19.01 -12.41 10.53
N SER A 184 17.72 -12.65 10.79
CA SER A 184 17.05 -12.28 12.03
C SER A 184 15.94 -13.29 12.31
N THR A 185 15.63 -13.51 13.59
CA THR A 185 14.60 -14.47 14.02
C THR A 185 13.23 -14.17 13.40
N ASN A 186 12.90 -12.88 13.21
CA ASN A 186 11.64 -12.47 12.58
C ASN A 186 11.62 -12.74 11.08
N LEU A 187 12.73 -12.55 10.37
CA LEU A 187 12.84 -12.88 8.95
C LEU A 187 12.84 -14.40 8.73
N ALA A 188 13.48 -15.17 9.61
CA ALA A 188 13.44 -16.63 9.61
C ALA A 188 12.01 -17.17 9.83
N ARG A 189 11.26 -16.63 10.81
CA ARG A 189 9.83 -16.94 11.01
C ARG A 189 8.98 -16.62 9.79
N ALA A 190 9.21 -15.47 9.15
CA ALA A 190 8.52 -15.10 7.91
C ALA A 190 8.83 -16.12 6.79
N PHE A 191 10.09 -16.51 6.61
CA PHE A 191 10.46 -17.54 5.62
C PHE A 191 9.87 -18.93 5.93
N MET A 192 9.63 -19.28 7.19
CA MET A 192 8.87 -20.49 7.52
C MET A 192 7.41 -20.42 7.04
N ASN A 193 6.78 -19.24 7.03
CA ASN A 193 5.46 -19.07 6.38
C ASN A 193 5.54 -19.24 4.86
N VAL A 194 6.64 -18.79 4.22
CA VAL A 194 6.92 -19.09 2.81
C VAL A 194 7.01 -20.60 2.59
N ILE A 195 7.78 -21.35 3.39
CA ILE A 195 7.89 -22.81 3.29
C ILE A 195 6.53 -23.53 3.46
N ARG A 196 5.64 -23.03 4.32
CA ARG A 196 4.26 -23.58 4.48
C ARG A 196 3.43 -23.45 3.19
N LEU A 197 3.62 -22.37 2.45
CA LEU A 197 2.79 -21.96 1.31
C LEU A 197 3.52 -22.02 -0.06
N THR A 198 4.66 -22.70 -0.11
CA THR A 198 5.46 -22.91 -1.34
C THR A 198 5.56 -24.39 -1.69
N TYR A 199 5.77 -24.67 -2.97
CA TYR A 199 6.09 -26.01 -3.46
C TYR A 199 7.34 -26.59 -2.76
N PRO A 200 7.34 -27.86 -2.30
CA PRO A 200 8.43 -28.44 -1.48
C PRO A 200 9.84 -28.40 -2.08
N LYS A 201 9.99 -28.11 -3.38
CA LYS A 201 11.30 -27.97 -4.06
C LYS A 201 12.24 -26.98 -3.37
N ILE A 202 11.74 -25.94 -2.69
CA ILE A 202 12.59 -24.98 -1.97
C ILE A 202 13.44 -25.65 -0.88
N LEU A 203 12.95 -26.73 -0.25
CA LEU A 203 13.69 -27.50 0.75
C LEU A 203 14.88 -28.31 0.18
N LYS A 204 15.04 -28.32 -1.15
CA LYS A 204 16.19 -28.92 -1.87
C LYS A 204 17.19 -27.87 -2.36
N HIS A 205 16.99 -26.58 -2.05
CA HIS A 205 17.89 -25.51 -2.45
C HIS A 205 19.22 -25.57 -1.66
N SER A 206 20.33 -25.21 -2.29
CA SER A 206 21.68 -25.31 -1.70
C SER A 206 21.84 -24.53 -0.39
N LEU A 207 21.16 -23.39 -0.27
CA LEU A 207 21.19 -22.54 0.92
C LEU A 207 20.37 -23.06 2.10
N ILE A 208 19.61 -24.16 1.97
CA ILE A 208 18.82 -24.71 3.08
C ILE A 208 19.71 -25.17 4.24
N SER A 209 20.86 -25.81 3.96
CA SER A 209 21.82 -26.18 5.00
C SER A 209 22.31 -24.96 5.78
N ARG A 210 22.59 -23.85 5.08
CA ARG A 210 23.00 -22.58 5.70
C ARG A 210 21.88 -21.95 6.53
N PHE A 211 20.63 -22.05 6.08
CA PHE A 211 19.48 -21.62 6.86
C PHE A 211 19.30 -22.46 8.13
N GLU A 212 19.54 -23.76 8.07
CA GLU A 212 19.50 -24.67 9.22
C GLU A 212 20.60 -24.37 10.26
N GLU A 213 21.82 -24.05 9.82
CA GLU A 213 22.90 -23.56 10.69
C GLU A 213 22.52 -22.27 11.42
N LEU A 214 21.94 -21.30 10.71
CA LEU A 214 21.51 -20.02 11.28
C LEU A 214 20.35 -20.21 12.27
N LEU A 215 19.38 -21.07 11.94
CA LEU A 215 18.28 -21.45 12.83
C LEU A 215 18.74 -22.11 14.12
N ALA A 216 19.86 -22.84 14.13
CA ALA A 216 20.36 -23.52 15.32
C ALA A 216 20.72 -22.59 16.50
N THR A 217 20.76 -21.28 16.25
CA THR A 217 20.85 -20.24 17.30
C THR A 217 19.59 -20.13 18.17
N ASP A 218 18.42 -20.56 17.68
CA ASP A 218 17.13 -20.56 18.37
C ASP A 218 16.54 -21.99 18.35
N LYS A 219 16.67 -22.71 19.48
CA LYS A 219 16.26 -24.12 19.59
C LYS A 219 14.77 -24.33 19.30
N ASP A 220 13.92 -23.41 19.76
CA ASP A 220 12.47 -23.52 19.61
C ASP A 220 12.06 -23.28 18.16
N LEU A 221 12.70 -22.33 17.49
CA LEU A 221 12.47 -22.06 16.07
C LEU A 221 13.01 -23.18 15.17
N LEU A 222 14.19 -23.73 15.48
CA LEU A 222 14.73 -24.90 14.78
C LEU A 222 13.79 -26.11 14.87
N GLU A 223 13.19 -26.37 16.04
CA GLU A 223 12.28 -27.50 16.20
C GLU A 223 10.98 -27.30 15.41
N GLN A 224 10.40 -26.09 15.44
CA GLN A 224 9.26 -25.74 14.58
C GLN A 224 9.59 -25.95 13.08
N TYR A 225 10.82 -25.65 12.66
CA TYR A 225 11.27 -25.88 11.30
C TYR A 225 11.41 -27.38 10.96
N LYS A 226 11.96 -28.22 11.85
CA LYS A 226 12.03 -29.67 11.63
C LYS A 226 10.67 -30.32 11.47
N VAL A 227 9.68 -29.91 12.28
CA VAL A 227 8.29 -30.36 12.15
C VAL A 227 7.73 -29.98 10.77
N LEU A 228 7.93 -28.73 10.35
CA LEU A 228 7.50 -28.23 9.04
C LEU A 228 8.18 -28.95 7.85
N LYS A 229 9.50 -29.20 7.94
CA LYS A 229 10.27 -29.95 6.93
C LYS A 229 9.74 -31.38 6.78
N THR A 230 9.46 -32.04 7.91
CA THR A 230 8.89 -33.40 7.95
C THR A 230 7.50 -33.45 7.31
N ALA A 231 6.61 -32.51 7.65
CA ALA A 231 5.28 -32.44 7.07
C ALA A 231 5.31 -32.25 5.54
N ASN A 232 6.13 -31.30 5.06
CA ASN A 232 6.25 -31.05 3.62
C ASN A 232 6.85 -32.23 2.83
N ASN A 233 7.78 -32.99 3.41
CA ASN A 233 8.36 -34.18 2.80
C ASN A 233 7.36 -35.35 2.70
N LYS A 234 6.37 -35.44 3.60
CA LYS A 234 5.32 -36.47 3.57
C LYS A 234 4.18 -36.16 2.58
N GLY A 235 4.17 -34.97 1.97
CA GLY A 235 3.14 -34.56 1.00
C GLY A 235 1.76 -34.30 1.62
N ASP A 236 1.64 -34.42 2.95
CA ASP A 236 0.39 -34.32 3.69
C ASP A 236 -0.13 -32.87 3.69
N VAL A 237 -1.33 -32.69 3.13
CA VAL A 237 -1.97 -31.38 2.95
C VAL A 237 -2.66 -30.93 4.24
N ASP A 238 -3.09 -31.86 5.10
CA ASP A 238 -3.81 -31.53 6.34
C ASP A 238 -2.85 -31.11 7.46
N THR A 239 -1.64 -31.69 7.56
CA THR A 239 -0.62 -31.12 8.49
C THR A 239 -0.17 -29.71 8.10
N ARG A 240 -0.20 -29.33 6.80
CA ARG A 240 0.01 -27.92 6.41
C ARG A 240 -1.06 -26.99 6.99
N ARG A 241 -2.29 -27.49 7.20
CA ARG A 241 -3.43 -26.73 7.73
C ARG A 241 -3.48 -26.71 9.26
N ILE A 242 -3.18 -27.84 9.92
CA ILE A 242 -3.11 -27.94 11.39
C ILE A 242 -1.96 -27.11 11.96
N ALA A 243 -0.85 -26.98 11.22
CA ALA A 243 0.23 -26.04 11.55
C ALA A 243 -0.16 -24.56 11.41
N ASN A 244 -1.23 -24.23 10.67
CA ASN A 244 -1.71 -22.85 10.54
C ASN A 244 -2.54 -22.40 11.75
N GLU A 245 -3.31 -23.29 12.37
CA GLU A 245 -4.18 -22.96 13.52
C GLU A 245 -3.38 -22.81 14.83
N THR A 246 -2.45 -23.73 15.09
CA THR A 246 -1.62 -23.75 16.33
C THR A 246 -0.63 -22.57 16.44
N VAL A 247 -0.21 -22.01 15.30
CA VAL A 247 0.74 -20.89 15.24
C VAL A 247 0.04 -19.53 15.18
N SER A 248 -1.21 -19.48 14.72
CA SER A 248 -2.01 -18.24 14.70
C SER A 248 -2.48 -17.83 16.10
N THR A 249 -2.84 -18.81 16.95
CA THR A 249 -3.35 -18.56 18.31
C THR A 249 -2.27 -18.15 19.32
N SER A 250 -1.03 -18.60 19.13
CA SER A 250 0.10 -18.32 20.03
C SER A 250 0.72 -16.93 19.81
N ASN A 251 0.91 -16.52 18.55
CA ASN A 251 1.60 -15.26 18.23
C ASN A 251 0.75 -14.00 18.50
N VAL A 252 -0.55 -14.01 18.19
CA VAL A 252 -1.43 -12.85 18.44
C VAL A 252 -1.51 -12.51 19.93
N THR A 253 -1.47 -13.53 20.79
CA THR A 253 -1.60 -13.34 22.24
C THR A 253 -0.30 -12.82 22.88
N MET A 254 0.87 -13.28 22.44
CA MET A 254 2.16 -12.84 23.02
C MET A 254 2.49 -11.37 22.70
N ASP A 255 2.25 -10.90 21.47
CA ASP A 255 2.49 -9.49 21.11
C ASP A 255 1.55 -8.53 21.86
N ILE A 256 0.28 -8.91 22.03
CA ILE A 256 -0.69 -8.12 22.80
C ILE A 256 -0.30 -8.08 24.28
N VAL A 257 0.11 -9.21 24.89
CA VAL A 257 0.47 -9.26 26.32
C VAL A 257 1.78 -8.52 26.60
N THR A 258 2.78 -8.58 25.71
CA THR A 258 4.04 -7.84 25.89
C THR A 258 3.88 -6.33 25.67
N GLN A 259 3.09 -5.89 24.68
CA GLN A 259 2.76 -4.46 24.55
C GLN A 259 1.92 -3.93 25.71
N LYS A 260 0.97 -4.72 26.23
CA LYS A 260 0.09 -4.29 27.34
C LYS A 260 0.83 -4.23 28.68
N ARG A 261 1.76 -5.17 28.95
CA ARG A 261 2.64 -5.12 30.13
C ARG A 261 3.58 -3.91 30.11
N ARG A 262 4.14 -3.53 28.95
CA ARG A 262 4.98 -2.33 28.82
C ARG A 262 4.24 -0.99 28.98
N ARG A 263 2.89 -0.99 28.93
CA ARG A 263 2.06 0.22 29.15
C ARG A 263 1.45 0.34 30.55
N SER A 264 1.61 -0.67 31.41
CA SER A 264 1.00 -0.67 32.76
C SER A 264 2.03 -0.52 33.90
N ALA A 265 3.28 -0.15 33.59
CA ALA A 265 4.37 -0.10 34.57
C ALA A 265 4.83 1.33 34.94
N ASP A 266 4.27 2.38 34.33
CA ASP A 266 4.79 3.76 34.41
C ASP A 266 3.79 4.82 34.93
N GLU A 267 2.66 4.42 35.53
CA GLU A 267 1.68 5.37 36.13
C GLU A 267 1.31 5.04 37.58
N THR A 268 2.26 5.15 38.51
CA THR A 268 1.95 5.29 39.96
C THR A 268 2.90 6.25 40.69
N SER A 269 2.70 7.56 40.52
CA SER A 269 2.85 8.67 41.50
C SER A 269 2.82 10.00 40.69
N SER A 270 2.18 11.10 41.08
CA SER A 270 1.65 11.54 42.38
C SER A 270 0.34 12.36 42.28
N LYS A 271 -0.34 12.50 43.43
CA LYS A 271 -1.43 13.46 43.78
C LYS A 271 -1.07 14.92 43.39
N ALA A 272 -1.93 15.94 43.19
CA ALA A 272 -3.39 16.19 43.33
C ALA A 272 -3.78 17.38 42.35
N ASN A 273 -4.84 18.21 42.44
CA ASN A 273 -5.98 18.39 43.37
C ASN A 273 -7.15 19.22 42.74
N SER A 274 -8.42 18.87 43.03
CA SER A 274 -9.65 19.71 42.84
C SER A 274 -9.98 20.19 41.39
N ALA A 275 -11.21 20.57 41.00
CA ALA A 275 -12.52 20.63 41.66
C ALA A 275 -13.64 20.33 40.64
N CYS A 276 -14.85 19.98 41.11
CA CYS A 276 -16.06 19.93 40.27
C CYS A 276 -16.73 21.33 40.25
N PRO A 277 -17.46 21.70 39.19
CA PRO A 277 -18.91 21.40 39.22
C PRO A 277 -19.53 20.93 37.88
N LYS A 278 -20.74 20.38 37.98
CA LYS A 278 -21.64 19.96 36.90
C LYS A 278 -22.56 21.14 36.44
N PRO A 279 -23.65 20.94 35.66
CA PRO A 279 -23.65 20.76 34.21
C PRO A 279 -24.68 21.68 33.48
N ALA A 280 -24.68 21.72 32.14
CA ALA A 280 -25.86 21.73 31.24
C ALA A 280 -25.53 22.31 29.85
N ALA A 281 -26.12 21.73 28.78
CA ALA A 281 -27.09 22.42 27.91
C ALA A 281 -27.45 21.64 26.62
N SER A 282 -28.73 21.31 26.50
CA SER A 282 -29.53 21.24 25.26
C SER A 282 -29.01 20.47 24.04
N ILE A 283 -29.53 19.24 23.88
CA ILE A 283 -29.77 18.62 22.58
C ILE A 283 -30.77 19.48 21.79
N LYS A 284 -30.38 20.03 20.62
CA LYS A 284 -31.34 20.58 19.64
C LYS A 284 -31.51 19.62 18.47
N ARG A 285 -32.60 18.84 18.50
CA ARG A 285 -33.09 18.07 17.34
C ARG A 285 -33.40 19.04 16.19
N ARG A 286 -32.74 18.90 15.04
CA ARG A 286 -33.23 19.51 13.79
C ARG A 286 -34.33 18.62 13.21
N ARG A 287 -35.47 19.23 12.88
CA ARG A 287 -36.57 18.57 12.17
C ARG A 287 -36.11 18.19 10.76
N PHE A 288 -36.38 16.95 10.34
CA PHE A 288 -36.42 16.62 8.92
C PHE A 288 -37.74 17.15 8.34
N THR A 289 -37.66 17.94 7.28
CA THR A 289 -38.81 18.28 6.44
C THR A 289 -38.77 17.39 5.20
N ASN A 290 -39.74 16.49 5.07
CA ASN A 290 -39.92 15.69 3.86
C ASN A 290 -40.24 16.59 2.66
N HIS A 291 -39.43 16.48 1.61
CA HIS A 291 -39.85 16.88 0.27
C HIS A 291 -40.02 15.62 -0.56
N ASN A 292 -41.27 15.31 -0.95
CA ASN A 292 -41.54 14.32 -1.98
C ASN A 292 -40.96 14.81 -3.31
N PRO A 293 -40.22 13.97 -4.07
CA PRO A 293 -39.90 14.28 -5.45
C PRO A 293 -41.14 14.10 -6.33
N VAL A 294 -41.49 15.14 -7.08
CA VAL A 294 -42.48 15.07 -8.16
C VAL A 294 -41.90 14.20 -9.29
N ALA A 295 -42.71 13.27 -9.82
CA ALA A 295 -42.29 12.42 -10.93
C ALA A 295 -42.02 13.25 -12.20
N GLN A 296 -40.81 13.14 -12.75
CA GLN A 296 -40.48 13.68 -14.06
C GLN A 296 -40.68 12.59 -15.13
N THR A 297 -41.41 12.94 -16.18
CA THR A 297 -41.51 12.14 -17.42
C THR A 297 -40.16 12.03 -18.12
N PRO A 298 -39.79 10.87 -18.69
CA PRO A 298 -38.50 10.68 -19.34
C PRO A 298 -38.42 11.45 -20.67
N GLU A 299 -37.34 12.21 -20.87
CA GLU A 299 -36.99 12.82 -22.16
C GLU A 299 -36.55 11.75 -23.19
N PRO A 300 -36.79 11.96 -24.49
CA PRO A 300 -36.35 11.03 -25.53
C PRO A 300 -34.84 11.06 -25.74
N SER A 301 -34.23 9.90 -25.96
CA SER A 301 -32.78 9.76 -26.16
C SER A 301 -32.28 10.47 -27.43
N PRO A 302 -31.08 11.07 -27.42
CA PRO A 302 -30.53 11.76 -28.58
C PRO A 302 -30.16 10.79 -29.72
N VAL A 303 -30.50 11.16 -30.95
CA VAL A 303 -30.16 10.42 -32.16
C VAL A 303 -28.66 10.55 -32.46
N ILE A 304 -27.96 9.41 -32.55
CA ILE A 304 -26.54 9.35 -32.91
C ILE A 304 -26.40 9.39 -34.44
N PRO A 305 -25.72 10.40 -35.03
CA PRO A 305 -25.43 10.40 -36.47
C PRO A 305 -24.36 9.35 -36.82
N PRO A 306 -24.43 8.71 -38.01
CA PRO A 306 -23.49 7.66 -38.39
C PRO A 306 -22.06 8.21 -38.58
N HIS A 307 -21.06 7.44 -38.15
CA HIS A 307 -19.65 7.80 -38.34
C HIS A 307 -19.25 7.79 -39.83
N PRO A 308 -18.43 8.76 -40.29
CA PRO A 308 -17.92 8.75 -41.65
C PRO A 308 -16.90 7.61 -41.86
N HIS A 309 -17.07 6.87 -42.95
CA HIS A 309 -16.15 5.79 -43.35
C HIS A 309 -14.71 6.31 -43.54
N ARG A 310 -13.76 5.76 -42.79
CA ARG A 310 -12.32 5.95 -43.07
C ARG A 310 -11.96 5.24 -44.37
N LYS A 311 -11.46 5.98 -45.36
CA LYS A 311 -10.81 5.41 -46.55
C LYS A 311 -9.44 4.84 -46.15
N PRO A 312 -8.98 3.72 -46.75
CA PRO A 312 -7.67 3.16 -46.46
C PRO A 312 -6.55 4.08 -46.96
N ILE A 313 -5.50 4.22 -46.14
CA ILE A 313 -4.28 4.96 -46.49
C ILE A 313 -3.42 4.05 -47.37
N LYS A 314 -3.04 4.53 -48.56
CA LYS A 314 -1.97 3.90 -49.35
C LYS A 314 -0.63 4.27 -48.73
N VAL A 315 0.20 3.26 -48.46
CA VAL A 315 1.62 3.45 -48.14
C VAL A 315 2.39 3.55 -49.45
N TYR A 316 3.25 4.57 -49.54
CA TYR A 316 4.39 4.68 -50.45
C TYR A 316 5.62 4.93 -49.57
#